data_AF-A0A842PJ29-F1
#
_entry.id   AF-A0A842PJ29-F1
#
_cell.length_a   1.000
_cell.length_b   1.000
_cell.length_c   1.000
_cell.angle_alpha   90.00
_cell.angle_beta   90.00
_cell.angle_gamma   90.00
#
_symmetry.space_group_name_H-M   'P 1'
#
loop_
_entity.id
_entity.type
_entity.pdbx_description
1 polymer ?
#
loop_
_entity_poly.entity_id
_entity_poly.type
_entity_poly.pdbx_seq_one_letter_code
_entity_poly.pdbx_strand_id
1 'polypeptide(L)' 'MPFILFTGNGGAEVEREVLNRGGDRYIIKNGDAAKQCNKLARAVRELMIKKGKMKAEEPMETDKKPSRVVAWCSRHLAL' A
#
# COMPACT_ATOMS: atom_id res chain seq x y z
N MET A 1 -0.14 -21.43 0.86
CA MET A 1 -0.51 -20.21 1.63
C MET A 1 0.28 -19.01 1.09
N PRO A 2 -0.23 -17.76 1.06
CA PRO A 2 0.63 -16.58 0.79
C PRO A 2 1.62 -16.33 1.93
N PHE A 3 2.83 -15.88 1.63
CA PHE A 3 3.89 -15.61 2.60
C PHE A 3 4.64 -14.31 2.27
N ILE A 4 4.69 -13.39 3.24
CA ILE A 4 5.42 -12.12 3.14
C ILE A 4 6.44 -12.07 4.28
N LEU A 5 7.73 -11.88 3.96
CA LEU A 5 8.72 -11.53 4.99
C LEU A 5 8.67 -10.03 5.26
N PHE A 6 8.17 -9.63 6.42
CA PHE A 6 8.15 -8.25 6.89
C PHE A 6 9.13 -8.08 8.06
N THR A 7 10.30 -7.48 7.81
CA THR A 7 11.43 -7.47 8.77
C THR A 7 12.08 -6.10 8.91
N GLY A 8 12.71 -5.84 10.07
CA GLY A 8 13.43 -4.59 10.38
C GLY A 8 14.67 -4.41 9.54
N ASN A 9 15.55 -5.42 9.53
CA ASN A 9 16.82 -5.36 8.80
C ASN A 9 16.87 -6.41 7.70
N GLY A 10 17.69 -6.12 6.70
CA GLY A 10 17.97 -6.98 5.56
C GLY A 10 18.32 -6.14 4.32
N GLY A 11 18.63 -6.82 3.23
CA GLY A 11 19.00 -6.20 1.97
C GLY A 11 18.73 -7.13 0.80
N ALA A 12 19.32 -6.83 -0.35
CA ALA A 12 19.08 -7.56 -1.59
C ALA A 12 19.38 -9.07 -1.48
N GLU A 13 20.31 -9.48 -0.62
CA GLU A 13 20.61 -10.90 -0.37
C GLU A 13 19.43 -11.60 0.31
N VAL A 14 18.90 -11.01 1.40
CA VAL A 14 17.76 -11.54 2.14
C VAL A 14 16.52 -11.57 1.25
N GLU A 15 16.28 -10.52 0.47
CA GLU A 15 15.17 -10.49 -0.50
C GLU A 15 15.25 -11.65 -1.49
N ARG A 16 16.42 -11.87 -2.09
CA ARG A 16 16.64 -12.95 -3.04
C ARG A 16 16.40 -14.31 -2.41
N GLU A 17 16.86 -14.50 -1.17
CA GLU A 17 16.69 -15.77 -0.46
C GLU A 17 15.22 -16.05 -0.14
N VAL A 18 14.46 -15.03 0.26
CA VAL A 18 13.02 -15.15 0.48
C VAL A 18 12.31 -15.62 -0.79
N LEU A 19 12.61 -14.98 -1.92
CA LEU A 19 11.99 -15.31 -3.20
C LEU A 19 12.41 -16.72 -3.67
N ASN A 20 13.69 -17.08 -3.53
CA ASN A 20 14.20 -18.41 -3.88
C ASN A 20 13.56 -19.53 -3.04
N ARG A 21 13.22 -19.25 -1.78
CA ARG A 21 12.54 -20.21 -0.89
C ARG A 21 11.02 -20.24 -1.06
N GLY A 22 10.47 -19.53 -2.06
CA GLY A 22 9.04 -19.53 -2.36
C GLY A 22 8.23 -18.52 -1.54
N GLY A 23 8.88 -17.54 -0.92
CA GLY A 23 8.20 -16.37 -0.38
C GLY A 23 7.62 -15.52 -1.51
N ASP A 24 6.41 -14.99 -1.30
CA ASP A 24 5.75 -14.17 -2.32
C ASP A 24 6.29 -12.75 -2.36
N ARG A 25 6.66 -12.19 -1.19
CA ARG A 25 7.16 -10.82 -1.05
C ARG A 25 8.14 -10.64 0.12
N TYR A 26 9.01 -9.67 -0.04
CA TYR A 26 9.88 -9.13 1.01
C TYR A 26 9.58 -7.64 1.21
N ILE A 27 9.43 -7.21 2.46
CA ILE A 27 9.14 -5.81 2.83
C ILE A 27 9.99 -5.42 4.04
N ILE A 28 10.71 -4.31 3.93
CA ILE A 28 11.52 -3.74 5.01
C ILE A 28 10.67 -2.82 5.88
N LYS A 29 10.69 -2.99 7.20
CA LYS A 29 9.98 -2.17 8.21
C LYS A 29 10.61 -0.80 8.41
N ASN A 30 11.84 -0.59 7.97
CA ASN A 30 12.57 0.67 8.17
C ASN A 30 11.85 1.86 7.50
N GLY A 31 11.86 2.98 8.20
CA GLY A 31 11.20 4.22 7.79
C GLY A 31 9.88 4.45 8.52
N ASP A 32 9.04 5.30 7.93
CA ASP A 32 7.76 5.72 8.52
C ASP A 32 6.78 4.54 8.69
N ALA A 33 6.30 4.37 9.92
CA ALA A 33 5.44 3.25 10.29
C ALA A 33 4.14 3.22 9.48
N ALA A 34 3.50 4.37 9.26
CA ALA A 34 2.25 4.44 8.51
C ALA A 34 2.45 4.01 7.04
N LYS A 35 3.53 4.48 6.39
CA LYS A 35 3.90 4.05 5.04
C LYS A 35 4.19 2.55 4.96
N GLN A 36 4.90 1.98 5.93
CA GLN A 36 5.25 0.57 5.90
C GLN A 36 4.05 -0.34 6.19
N CYS A 37 3.17 0.04 7.11
CA CYS A 37 1.89 -0.64 7.33
C CYS A 37 1.01 -0.59 6.08
N ASN A 38 0.94 0.55 5.38
CA ASN A 38 0.20 0.67 4.13
C ASN A 38 0.79 -0.21 3.01
N LYS A 39 2.11 -0.29 2.88
CA LYS A 39 2.78 -1.19 1.94
C LYS A 39 2.47 -2.66 2.24
N LEU A 40 2.52 -3.06 3.51
CA LEU A 40 2.15 -4.41 3.93
C LEU A 40 0.69 -4.72 3.62
N ALA A 41 -0.24 -3.83 3.98
CA ALA A 41 -1.66 -4.02 3.72
C ALA A 41 -1.96 -4.15 2.23
N ARG A 42 -1.34 -3.30 1.40
CA ARG A 42 -1.43 -3.39 -0.07
C ARG A 42 -0.89 -4.73 -0.57
N ALA A 43 0.24 -5.18 -0.05
CA ALA A 43 0.83 -6.46 -0.43
C ALA A 43 -0.05 -7.67 -0.08
N VAL A 44 -0.66 -7.67 1.10
CA VAL A 44 -1.63 -8.71 1.49
C VAL A 44 -2.82 -8.72 0.52
N ARG A 45 -3.43 -7.56 0.22
CA ARG A 45 -4.56 -7.48 -0.72
C ARG A 45 -4.19 -8.02 -2.09
N GLU A 46 -3.07 -7.58 -2.66
CA GLU A 46 -2.62 -8.01 -3.98
C GLU A 46 -2.39 -9.52 -4.05
N LEU A 47 -1.85 -10.14 -2.99
CA LEU A 47 -1.68 -11.60 -2.93
C LEU A 47 -3.01 -12.36 -2.81
N MET A 48 -3.96 -11.83 -2.03
CA MET A 48 -5.29 -12.46 -1.89
C MET A 48 -6.11 -12.33 -3.18
N ILE A 49 -6.00 -11.21 -3.89
CA ILE A 49 -6.57 -11.02 -5.22
C ILE A 49 -5.96 -12.01 -6.21
N LYS A 50 -4.62 -12.12 -6.26
CA LYS A 50 -3.92 -13.08 -7.12
C LYS A 50 -4.34 -14.53 -6.87
N LYS A 51 -4.68 -14.89 -5.63
CA LYS A 51 -5.19 -16.22 -5.28
C LYS A 51 -6.68 -16.42 -5.49
N GLY A 52 -7.40 -15.42 -6.00
CA GLY A 52 -8.86 -15.46 -6.17
C GLY A 52 -9.62 -15.55 -4.85
N LYS A 53 -8.98 -15.17 -3.73
CA LYS A 53 -9.60 -15.15 -2.39
C LYS A 53 -10.23 -13.80 -2.06
N MET A 54 -9.91 -12.77 -2.84
CA MET A 54 -10.51 -11.44 -2.78
C MET A 54 -10.78 -10.98 -4.22
N LYS A 55 -11.85 -10.23 -4.46
CA LYS A 55 -12.05 -9.58 -5.75
C LYS A 55 -11.18 -8.32 -5.80
N ALA A 56 -10.66 -7.99 -6.98
CA ALA A 56 -10.06 -6.68 -7.18
C ALA A 56 -11.17 -5.64 -6.94
N GLU A 57 -11.04 -4.85 -5.89
CA GLU A 57 -11.85 -3.66 -5.74
C GLU A 57 -11.38 -2.69 -6.83
N GLU A 58 -12.29 -2.26 -7.69
CA GLU A 58 -12.09 -1.08 -8.54
C GLU A 58 -11.57 0.05 -7.64
N PRO A 59 -10.53 0.80 -8.04
CA PRO A 59 -10.00 1.87 -7.21
C PRO A 59 -11.17 2.80 -6.86
N MET A 60 -11.55 2.81 -5.58
CA MET A 60 -12.47 3.79 -5.03
C MET A 60 -11.85 5.15 -5.34
N GLU A 61 -12.41 5.83 -6.32
CA GLU A 61 -12.14 7.22 -6.61
C GLU A 61 -12.34 7.97 -5.30
N THR A 62 -11.23 8.36 -4.66
CA THR A 62 -11.31 9.27 -3.52
C THR A 62 -11.81 10.57 -4.11
N ASP A 63 -13.12 10.78 -4.01
CA ASP A 63 -13.80 12.02 -4.35
C ASP A 63 -13.10 13.12 -3.54
N LYS A 64 -12.08 13.75 -4.14
CA LYS A 64 -11.47 14.98 -3.68
C LYS A 64 -12.48 16.08 -3.96
N LYS A 65 -13.67 16.00 -3.36
CA LYS A 65 -14.58 17.12 -3.34
C LYS A 65 -13.95 18.15 -2.42
N PRO A 66 -13.45 19.29 -2.94
CA PRO A 66 -12.97 20.34 -2.05
C PRO A 66 -14.12 20.67 -1.09
N SER A 67 -13.82 20.75 0.21
CA SER A 67 -14.85 21.07 1.20
C SER A 67 -15.57 22.36 0.77
N ARG A 68 -16.85 22.50 1.11
CA ARG A 68 -17.63 23.69 0.75
C ARG A 68 -16.92 25.00 1.14
N VAL A 69 -16.05 24.96 2.15
CA VAL A 69 -15.24 26.07 2.62
C VAL A 69 -14.19 26.51 1.60
N VAL A 70 -13.38 25.57 1.06
CA VAL A 70 -12.36 25.92 0.04
C VAL A 70 -13.00 26.38 -1.26
N ALA A 71 -14.14 25.78 -1.67
CA ALA A 71 -14.88 26.22 -2.84
C ALA A 71 -15.55 27.60 -2.66
N TRP A 72 -15.83 28.02 -1.42
CA TRP A 72 -16.38 29.34 -1.14
C TRP A 72 -15.29 30.43 -1.17
N CYS A 73 -14.13 30.17 -0.56
CA CYS A 73 -13.01 31.12 -0.57
C CYS A 73 -12.50 31.44 -1.98
N SER A 74 -12.36 30.46 -2.87
CA SER A 74 -11.91 30.71 -4.25
C SER A 74 -12.87 31.54 -5.08
N ARG A 75 -14.16 31.62 -4.70
CA ARG A 75 -15.18 32.42 -5.41
C ARG A 75 -15.28 33.86 -4.91
N HIS A 76 -14.78 34.16 -3.72
CA HIS A 76 -14.89 35.50 -3.11
C HIS A 76 -13.56 36.27 -3.01
N LEU A 77 -12.44 35.64 -3.37
CA LEU A 77 -11.13 36.29 -3.48
C LEU A 77 -10.78 36.74 -4.92
N ALA A 78 -11.74 36.64 -5.85
CA ALA A 78 -11.63 37.21 -7.19
C ALA A 78 -12.34 38.57 -7.25
N LEU A 79 -11.89 39.51 -6.41
CA LEU A 79 -12.13 40.95 -6.53
C LEU A 79 -10.83 41.68 -6.20
#